data_AF-A0A2D9CDK2-F1
#
_entry.id   AF-A0A2D9CDK2-F1
#
_cell.length_a   1.000
_cell.length_b   1.000
_cell.length_c   1.000
_cell.angle_alpha   90.00
_cell.angle_beta   90.00
_cell.angle_gamma   90.00
#
_symmetry.space_group_name_H-M   'P 1'
#
loop_
_entity.id
_entity.type
_entity.pdbx_description
1 polymer ?
#
loop_
_entity_poly.entity_id
_entity_poly.type
_entity_poly.pdbx_seq_one_letter_code
_entity_poly.pdbx_strand_id
1 'polypeptide(L)'
;MKQIQMQQNQRDAEEKQRKADTLRKQAEEKQLIQRMQRVQGDADVWNLEQMSNLATAPKTSAIQDELMKTLNSRIDIATQAQIYLKTQFGDSEKRNLAKKAIQDYYDLLNLTSKTTKNFVATGDYWKENAPQIGKKITILGDTPDEIANNQFLVNALGGIYSNANFEMVYDEEKNDIMVKVSGNEPQRLQDGKLIEGDYREKYISARAWDANVVQGDNFSFISTVPQLVNESIEMMKPADKTKNGNGLGIVGSNGQFANKYWSEPVIFRDRIQIEGSKRSRRTEEIRSYLNMDLVKQDMESILASKIKGVTSNVQQAANGWNVDLKKLDEGIENDYQTLQPSEQEYKDALFQQIMEARTNGLVQDSQGRWYKAQNKSITQPTGKSSGNTITPPGYRSEYYDNIIMADGNNNEDAIIENLTKITGPNSRYMSRDKAYSYWLSAPKNSKFPNGSTNEEYYEDKDEDPRAAFNKKLPKDGLYKYVNGQLRYAGDYDLNSAEERLNFALDNSTASERKVIDKSGLRLKAIKIDWMSNNPMRGMETPEGYALRMNEALKIKK
;
A
#
# COMPACT_ATOMS: atom_id res chain seq x y z
N MET A 1 88.62 -40.70 78.50
CA MET A 1 87.94 -39.40 78.74
C MET A 1 87.78 -38.51 77.49
N LYS A 2 88.80 -38.32 76.62
CA LYS A 2 88.66 -37.47 75.40
C LYS A 2 87.59 -37.92 74.37
N GLN A 3 87.33 -39.22 74.23
CA GLN A 3 86.34 -39.75 73.26
C GLN A 3 84.88 -39.54 73.69
N ILE A 4 84.59 -39.54 74.99
CA ILE A 4 83.23 -39.32 75.54
C ILE A 4 82.84 -37.85 75.41
N GLN A 5 83.78 -36.93 75.68
CA GLN A 5 83.59 -35.49 75.50
C GLN A 5 83.30 -35.11 74.03
N MET A 6 83.92 -35.81 73.08
CA MET A 6 83.76 -35.53 71.64
C MET A 6 82.40 -36.01 71.11
N GLN A 7 81.89 -37.15 71.58
CA GLN A 7 80.53 -37.62 71.26
C GLN A 7 79.43 -36.77 71.91
N GLN A 8 79.65 -36.25 73.13
CA GLN A 8 78.72 -35.29 73.75
C GLN A 8 78.67 -33.97 72.99
N ASN A 9 79.82 -33.41 72.60
CA ASN A 9 79.86 -32.19 71.80
C ASN A 9 79.20 -32.33 70.42
N GLN A 10 79.28 -33.50 69.78
CA GLN A 10 78.58 -33.77 68.51
C GLN A 10 77.05 -33.86 68.68
N ARG A 11 76.57 -34.56 69.72
CA ARG A 11 75.14 -34.62 70.02
C ARG A 11 74.57 -33.25 70.39
N ASP A 12 75.30 -32.47 71.20
CA ASP A 12 74.89 -31.12 71.58
C ASP A 12 74.87 -30.16 70.37
N ALA A 13 75.77 -30.34 69.39
CA ALA A 13 75.78 -29.58 68.14
C ALA A 13 74.61 -29.95 67.23
N GLU A 14 74.33 -31.26 67.03
CA GLU A 14 73.18 -31.72 66.27
C GLU A 14 71.85 -31.31 66.91
N GLU A 15 71.76 -31.34 68.24
CA GLU A 15 70.55 -30.92 68.97
C GLU A 15 70.36 -29.40 68.90
N LYS A 16 71.44 -28.61 68.95
CA LYS A 16 71.40 -27.16 68.67
C LYS A 16 70.95 -26.88 67.23
N GLN A 17 71.43 -27.64 66.26
CA GLN A 17 71.11 -27.45 64.85
C GLN A 17 69.65 -27.83 64.55
N ARG A 18 69.15 -28.94 65.12
CA ARG A 18 67.72 -29.28 65.08
C ARG A 18 66.85 -28.23 65.74
N LYS A 19 67.24 -27.70 66.92
CA LYS A 19 66.51 -26.60 67.58
C LYS A 19 66.51 -25.34 66.72
N ALA A 20 67.63 -24.98 66.09
CA ALA A 20 67.73 -23.85 65.18
C ALA A 20 66.85 -24.03 63.93
N ASP A 21 66.84 -25.21 63.31
CA ASP A 21 65.99 -25.52 62.16
C ASP A 21 64.51 -25.52 62.52
N THR A 22 64.15 -26.01 63.72
CA THR A 22 62.76 -26.01 64.20
C THR A 22 62.29 -24.59 64.49
N LEU A 23 63.13 -23.76 65.14
CA LEU A 23 62.85 -22.34 65.37
C LEU A 23 62.73 -21.56 64.07
N ARG A 24 63.58 -21.88 63.07
CA ARG A 24 63.52 -21.27 61.75
C ARG A 24 62.24 -21.66 61.01
N LYS A 25 61.85 -22.94 61.02
CA LYS A 25 60.56 -23.39 60.46
C LYS A 25 59.37 -22.73 61.17
N GLN A 26 59.38 -22.63 62.49
CA GLN A 26 58.34 -21.91 63.24
C GLN A 26 58.30 -20.41 62.92
N ALA A 27 59.45 -19.79 62.68
CA ALA A 27 59.53 -18.39 62.27
C ALA A 27 59.01 -18.20 60.82
N GLU A 28 59.36 -19.09 59.91
CA GLU A 28 58.86 -19.13 58.53
C GLU A 28 57.34 -19.36 58.51
N GLU A 29 56.82 -20.29 59.32
CA GLU A 29 55.37 -20.53 59.49
C GLU A 29 54.66 -19.31 60.09
N LYS A 30 55.21 -18.67 61.13
CA LYS A 30 54.64 -17.44 61.70
C LYS A 30 54.61 -16.31 60.69
N GLN A 31 55.67 -16.13 59.91
CA GLN A 31 55.72 -15.13 58.84
C GLN A 31 54.70 -15.44 57.72
N LEU A 32 54.53 -16.71 57.38
CA LEU A 32 53.51 -17.16 56.42
C LEU A 32 52.10 -16.87 56.93
N ILE A 33 51.79 -17.22 58.18
CA ILE A 33 50.49 -16.94 58.81
C ILE A 33 50.22 -15.44 58.87
N GLN A 34 51.18 -14.61 59.30
CA GLN A 34 51.03 -13.15 59.31
C GLN A 34 50.80 -12.58 57.91
N ARG A 35 51.45 -13.14 56.88
CA ARG A 35 51.24 -12.73 55.50
C ARG A 35 49.85 -13.12 55.01
N MET A 36 49.39 -14.34 55.31
CA MET A 36 48.03 -14.78 54.97
C MET A 36 46.96 -13.94 55.67
N GLN A 37 47.15 -13.59 56.95
CA GLN A 37 46.24 -12.72 57.69
C GLN A 37 46.15 -11.31 57.10
N ARG A 38 47.28 -10.73 56.67
CA ARG A 38 47.26 -9.44 55.95
C ARG A 38 46.54 -9.53 54.61
N VAL A 39 46.82 -10.58 53.84
CA VAL A 39 46.17 -10.79 52.53
C VAL A 39 44.66 -10.98 52.69
N GLN A 40 44.21 -11.70 53.72
CA GLN A 40 42.78 -11.82 54.05
C GLN A 40 42.20 -10.48 54.46
N GLY A 41 42.85 -9.73 55.37
CA GLY A 41 42.37 -8.42 55.77
C GLY A 41 42.24 -7.42 54.62
N ASP A 42 43.23 -7.39 53.71
CA ASP A 42 43.17 -6.55 52.50
C ASP A 42 42.01 -6.97 51.57
N ALA A 43 41.75 -8.28 51.47
CA ALA A 43 40.66 -8.81 50.65
C ALA A 43 39.28 -8.53 51.27
N ASP A 44 39.17 -8.60 52.59
CA ASP A 44 37.94 -8.26 53.33
C ASP A 44 37.61 -6.76 53.19
N VAL A 45 38.61 -5.88 53.29
CA VAL A 45 38.45 -4.44 53.05
C VAL A 45 38.00 -4.19 51.61
N TRP A 46 38.64 -4.84 50.63
CA TRP A 46 38.24 -4.74 49.24
C TRP A 46 36.79 -5.21 49.01
N ASN A 47 36.39 -6.34 49.61
CA ASN A 47 35.01 -6.85 49.55
C ASN A 47 34.02 -5.81 50.10
N LEU A 48 34.29 -5.24 51.28
CA LEU A 48 33.45 -4.20 51.87
C LEU A 48 33.34 -2.94 51.00
N GLU A 49 34.45 -2.51 50.37
CA GLU A 49 34.43 -1.41 49.41
C GLU A 49 33.56 -1.72 48.19
N GLN A 50 33.64 -2.95 47.65
CA GLN A 50 32.81 -3.39 46.53
C GLN A 50 31.32 -3.46 46.90
N MET A 51 30.99 -4.01 48.07
CA MET A 51 29.61 -4.03 48.58
C MET A 51 29.05 -2.62 48.75
N SER A 52 29.87 -1.67 49.22
CA SER A 52 29.50 -0.25 49.34
C SER A 52 29.27 0.41 47.97
N ASN A 53 30.13 0.14 46.99
CA ASN A 53 29.96 0.63 45.61
C ASN A 53 28.69 0.08 44.96
N LEU A 54 28.34 -1.18 45.22
CA LEU A 54 27.09 -1.78 44.76
C LEU A 54 25.86 -1.15 45.45
N ALA A 55 25.94 -0.88 46.74
CA ALA A 55 24.86 -0.25 47.49
C ALA A 55 24.53 1.18 47.03
N THR A 56 25.52 1.88 46.45
CA THR A 56 25.39 3.25 45.91
C THR A 56 25.02 3.31 44.43
N ALA A 57 24.93 2.16 43.75
CA ALA A 57 24.47 2.11 42.37
C ALA A 57 23.01 2.61 42.23
N PRO A 58 22.62 3.21 41.09
CA PRO A 58 21.26 3.69 40.88
C PRO A 58 20.23 2.59 41.12
N LYS A 59 19.17 2.90 41.87
CA LYS A 59 18.12 1.95 42.23
C LYS A 59 16.88 2.20 41.36
N THR A 60 16.46 1.21 40.59
CA THR A 60 15.13 1.21 39.95
C THR A 60 14.36 -0.01 40.45
N SER A 61 13.04 0.09 40.64
CA SER A 61 12.20 -1.01 41.17
C SER A 61 12.22 -2.29 40.34
N ALA A 62 12.79 -2.24 39.14
CA ALA A 62 12.88 -3.26 38.11
C ALA A 62 14.16 -4.14 38.16
N ILE A 63 15.17 -3.78 38.95
CA ILE A 63 16.55 -4.25 38.69
C ILE A 63 17.17 -5.02 39.87
N GLN A 64 16.56 -5.04 41.05
CA GLN A 64 17.39 -5.10 42.26
C GLN A 64 17.63 -6.47 42.90
N ASP A 65 16.61 -7.24 43.26
CA ASP A 65 16.84 -8.19 44.35
C ASP A 65 17.69 -9.41 43.94
N GLU A 66 17.43 -9.96 42.75
CA GLU A 66 18.13 -11.16 42.27
C GLU A 66 19.51 -10.83 41.66
N LEU A 67 19.64 -9.69 41.00
CA LEU A 67 20.92 -9.22 40.46
C LEU A 67 21.88 -8.82 41.58
N MET A 68 21.41 -8.11 42.62
CA MET A 68 22.26 -7.74 43.76
C MET A 68 22.73 -8.97 44.52
N LYS A 69 21.88 -9.98 44.68
CA LYS A 69 22.28 -11.28 45.24
C LYS A 69 23.37 -11.95 44.41
N THR A 70 23.25 -11.91 43.08
CA THR A 70 24.23 -12.50 42.17
C THR A 70 25.56 -11.73 42.18
N LEU A 71 25.52 -10.39 42.15
CA LEU A 71 26.71 -9.54 42.24
C LEU A 71 27.42 -9.76 43.57
N ASN A 72 26.70 -9.82 44.69
CA ASN A 72 27.27 -10.15 46.00
C ASN A 72 27.99 -11.51 45.99
N SER A 73 27.34 -12.56 45.44
CA SER A 73 27.98 -13.87 45.30
C SER A 73 29.25 -13.84 44.44
N ARG A 74 29.29 -12.97 43.41
CA ARG A 74 30.46 -12.80 42.55
C ARG A 74 31.58 -12.00 43.21
N ILE A 75 31.27 -11.05 44.10
CA ILE A 75 32.29 -10.38 44.93
C ILE A 75 33.03 -11.40 45.78
N ASP A 76 32.31 -12.35 46.41
CA ASP A 76 32.94 -13.38 47.24
C ASP A 76 33.88 -14.27 46.42
N ILE A 77 33.46 -14.68 45.22
CA ILE A 77 34.30 -15.45 44.28
C ILE A 77 35.53 -14.64 43.85
N ALA A 78 35.37 -13.37 43.51
CA ALA A 78 36.48 -12.48 43.14
C ALA A 78 37.44 -12.25 44.31
N THR A 79 36.93 -12.14 45.55
CA THR A 79 37.71 -12.01 46.78
C THR A 79 38.55 -13.26 47.01
N GLN A 80 37.95 -14.46 46.90
CA GLN A 80 38.68 -15.72 46.99
C GLN A 80 39.75 -15.85 45.90
N ALA A 81 39.45 -15.42 44.67
CA ALA A 81 40.42 -15.40 43.58
C ALA A 81 41.60 -14.46 43.85
N GLN A 82 41.36 -13.27 44.45
CA GLN A 82 42.43 -12.36 44.87
C GLN A 82 43.32 -12.96 45.96
N ILE A 83 42.72 -13.59 46.97
CA ILE A 83 43.45 -14.28 48.03
C ILE A 83 44.31 -15.39 47.42
N TYR A 84 43.75 -16.18 46.50
CA TYR A 84 44.48 -17.24 45.79
C TYR A 84 45.70 -16.69 45.04
N LEU A 85 45.55 -15.63 44.25
CA LEU A 85 46.63 -14.99 43.50
C LEU A 85 47.75 -14.44 44.40
N LYS A 86 47.42 -14.01 45.62
CA LYS A 86 48.38 -13.45 46.60
C LYS A 86 49.02 -14.51 47.51
N THR A 87 48.44 -15.71 47.63
CA THR A 87 48.88 -16.74 48.60
C THR A 87 49.44 -18.01 47.98
N GLN A 88 49.02 -18.40 46.76
CA GLN A 88 49.44 -19.66 46.12
C GLN A 88 50.22 -19.41 44.82
N PHE A 89 51.46 -19.89 44.79
CA PHE A 89 52.35 -19.83 43.62
C PHE A 89 52.63 -21.26 43.14
N GLY A 90 52.13 -21.64 41.96
CA GLY A 90 52.51 -22.92 41.34
C GLY A 90 51.62 -23.43 40.21
N ASP A 91 50.32 -23.15 40.25
CA ASP A 91 49.35 -23.66 39.27
C ASP A 91 48.92 -22.55 38.29
N SER A 92 49.43 -22.59 37.06
CA SER A 92 49.17 -21.60 36.02
C SER A 92 47.72 -21.59 35.55
N GLU A 93 47.06 -22.75 35.52
CA GLU A 93 45.67 -22.89 35.09
C GLU A 93 44.73 -22.25 36.12
N LYS A 94 44.89 -22.61 37.41
CA LYS A 94 44.09 -21.99 38.48
C LYS A 94 44.34 -20.50 38.65
N ARG A 95 45.56 -20.04 38.39
CA ARG A 95 45.86 -18.59 38.36
C ARG A 95 45.14 -17.88 37.22
N ASN A 96 45.04 -18.49 36.04
CA ASN A 96 44.30 -17.92 34.93
C ASN A 96 42.79 -17.92 35.22
N LEU A 97 42.26 -18.97 35.83
CA LEU A 97 40.88 -19.02 36.31
C LEU A 97 40.59 -17.92 37.36
N ALA A 98 41.49 -17.72 38.31
CA ALA A 98 41.36 -16.66 39.31
C ALA A 98 41.38 -15.25 38.69
N LYS A 99 42.28 -15.01 37.73
CA LYS A 99 42.27 -13.74 36.97
C LYS A 99 40.98 -13.54 36.18
N LYS A 100 40.48 -14.60 35.53
CA LYS A 100 39.23 -14.57 34.79
C LYS A 100 38.05 -14.23 35.71
N ALA A 101 37.95 -14.86 36.88
CA ALA A 101 36.88 -14.58 37.84
C ALA A 101 36.85 -13.10 38.32
N ILE A 102 38.02 -12.49 38.52
CA ILE A 102 38.12 -11.07 38.87
C ILE A 102 37.68 -10.19 37.70
N GLN A 103 38.14 -10.49 36.48
CA GLN A 103 37.75 -9.76 35.27
C GLN A 103 36.25 -9.86 35.04
N ASP A 104 35.69 -11.07 35.13
CA ASP A 104 34.28 -11.34 34.93
C ASP A 104 33.42 -10.53 35.92
N TYR A 105 33.84 -10.42 37.19
CA TYR A 105 33.18 -9.57 38.18
C TYR A 105 33.16 -8.08 37.79
N TYR A 106 34.32 -7.52 37.40
CA TYR A 106 34.39 -6.11 37.00
C TYR A 106 33.59 -5.83 35.72
N ASP A 107 33.58 -6.78 34.79
CA ASP A 107 32.76 -6.68 33.57
C ASP A 107 31.27 -6.66 33.91
N LEU A 108 30.80 -7.50 34.83
CA LEU A 108 29.41 -7.50 35.29
C LEU A 108 29.03 -6.23 36.06
N LEU A 109 29.92 -5.73 36.91
CA LEU A 109 29.69 -4.49 37.66
C LEU A 109 29.54 -3.29 36.70
N ASN A 110 30.43 -3.19 35.72
CA ASN A 110 30.38 -2.15 34.70
C ASN A 110 29.13 -2.27 33.83
N LEU A 111 28.78 -3.49 33.40
CA LEU A 111 27.57 -3.76 32.63
C LEU A 111 26.31 -3.36 33.41
N THR A 112 26.18 -3.81 34.66
CA THR A 112 25.04 -3.45 35.53
C THR A 112 24.86 -1.94 35.64
N SER A 113 25.95 -1.22 35.93
CA SER A 113 25.93 0.23 36.10
C SER A 113 25.51 0.93 34.81
N LYS A 114 26.02 0.49 33.66
CA LYS A 114 25.72 1.05 32.34
C LYS A 114 24.26 0.78 31.95
N THR A 115 23.81 -0.47 32.05
CA THR A 115 22.44 -0.87 31.70
C THR A 115 21.41 -0.19 32.58
N THR A 116 21.66 -0.05 33.89
CA THR A 116 20.73 0.65 34.80
C THR A 116 20.57 2.12 34.42
N LYS A 117 21.66 2.81 34.06
CA LYS A 117 21.60 4.20 33.58
C LYS A 117 20.84 4.31 32.26
N ASN A 118 21.14 3.41 31.33
CA ASN A 118 20.51 3.38 30.01
C ASN A 118 19.03 2.99 30.07
N PHE A 119 18.61 2.18 31.04
CA PHE A 119 17.23 1.75 31.22
C PHE A 119 16.28 2.94 31.40
N VAL A 120 16.66 3.93 32.22
CA VAL A 120 15.86 5.15 32.43
C VAL A 120 15.72 5.93 31.13
N ALA A 121 16.84 6.19 30.44
CA ALA A 121 16.83 6.92 29.16
C ALA A 121 16.01 6.19 28.08
N THR A 122 16.08 4.85 28.04
CA THR A 122 15.30 4.02 27.12
C THR A 122 13.82 4.11 27.44
N GLY A 123 13.45 4.04 28.72
CA GLY A 123 12.07 4.20 29.18
C GLY A 123 11.50 5.56 28.79
N ASP A 124 12.25 6.65 28.97
CA ASP A 124 11.80 7.99 28.60
C ASP A 124 11.63 8.14 27.07
N TYR A 125 12.56 7.61 26.27
CA TYR A 125 12.39 7.55 24.82
C TYR A 125 11.10 6.81 24.43
N TRP A 126 10.84 5.64 25.04
CA TRP A 126 9.66 4.85 24.72
C TRP A 126 8.36 5.45 25.23
N LYS A 127 8.36 6.23 26.31
CA LYS A 127 7.17 7.00 26.73
C LYS A 127 6.71 7.97 25.65
N GLU A 128 7.65 8.60 24.94
CA GLU A 128 7.35 9.53 23.84
C GLU A 128 6.98 8.81 22.54
N ASN A 129 7.61 7.67 22.27
CA ASN A 129 7.54 6.99 20.97
C ASN A 129 6.56 5.81 20.91
N ALA A 130 6.22 5.17 22.03
CA ALA A 130 5.27 4.05 22.05
C ALA A 130 3.88 4.40 21.45
N PRO A 131 3.32 5.62 21.65
CA PRO A 131 2.07 6.02 20.98
C PRO A 131 2.16 6.15 19.45
N GLN A 132 3.38 6.15 18.88
CA GLN A 132 3.63 6.18 17.44
C GLN A 132 3.77 4.78 16.83
N ILE A 133 3.73 3.71 17.64
CA ILE A 133 3.72 2.34 17.15
C ILE A 133 2.42 2.07 16.38
N GLY A 134 2.54 1.41 15.23
CA GLY A 134 1.44 1.23 14.28
C GLY A 134 1.09 2.51 13.49
N LYS A 135 1.85 3.61 13.65
CA LYS A 135 1.68 4.87 12.88
C LYS A 135 2.95 5.24 12.12
N LYS A 136 4.06 5.33 12.84
CA LYS A 136 5.40 5.63 12.31
C LYS A 136 6.41 4.55 12.62
N ILE A 137 6.19 3.82 13.71
CA ILE A 137 7.06 2.75 14.18
C ILE A 137 6.39 1.41 13.93
N THR A 138 7.17 0.47 13.41
CA THR A 138 6.79 -0.92 13.13
C THR A 138 7.61 -1.86 14.01
N ILE A 139 6.94 -2.88 14.55
CA ILE A 139 7.59 -3.98 15.28
C ILE A 139 7.71 -5.19 14.36
N LEU A 140 8.94 -5.70 14.28
CA LEU A 140 9.34 -6.85 13.50
C LEU A 140 9.44 -8.10 14.39
N GLY A 141 9.36 -9.26 13.75
CA GLY A 141 9.59 -10.58 14.33
C GLY A 141 9.33 -11.66 13.29
N ASP A 142 9.90 -12.84 13.50
CA ASP A 142 9.79 -13.96 12.56
C ASP A 142 8.47 -14.72 12.74
N THR A 143 7.85 -14.60 13.93
CA THR A 143 6.57 -15.22 14.26
C THR A 143 5.60 -14.22 14.91
N PRO A 144 4.28 -14.45 14.84
CA PRO A 144 3.28 -13.65 15.56
C PRO A 144 3.60 -13.48 17.05
N ASP A 145 3.99 -14.56 17.73
CA ASP A 145 4.35 -14.52 19.14
C ASP A 145 5.61 -13.69 19.40
N GLU A 146 6.60 -13.74 18.51
CA GLU A 146 7.80 -12.91 18.66
C GLU A 146 7.47 -11.43 18.50
N ILE A 147 6.67 -11.07 17.50
CA ILE A 147 6.19 -9.70 17.30
C ILE A 147 5.42 -9.24 18.54
N ALA A 148 4.59 -10.12 19.11
CA ALA A 148 3.82 -9.82 20.31
C ALA A 148 4.70 -9.56 21.54
N ASN A 149 5.70 -10.41 21.76
CA ASN A 149 6.66 -10.21 22.85
C ASN A 149 7.50 -8.94 22.65
N ASN A 150 7.88 -8.62 21.40
CA ASN A 150 8.62 -7.40 21.08
C ASN A 150 7.76 -6.13 21.27
N GLN A 151 6.48 -6.19 20.88
CA GLN A 151 5.50 -5.13 21.07
C GLN A 151 5.20 -4.92 22.55
N PHE A 152 5.08 -6.01 23.31
CA PHE A 152 4.87 -5.97 24.75
C PHE A 152 6.00 -5.26 25.46
N LEU A 153 7.24 -5.60 25.14
CA LEU A 153 8.44 -4.97 25.68
C LEU A 153 8.44 -3.44 25.49
N VAL A 154 8.23 -2.94 24.27
CA VAL A 154 8.30 -1.49 24.00
C VAL A 154 7.15 -0.73 24.66
N ASN A 155 5.97 -1.36 24.78
CA ASN A 155 4.83 -0.80 25.49
C ASN A 155 5.05 -0.78 27.02
N ALA A 156 5.65 -1.83 27.56
CA ALA A 156 6.07 -1.89 28.96
C ALA A 156 7.09 -0.79 29.27
N LEU A 157 8.08 -0.58 28.39
CA LEU A 157 9.07 0.49 28.53
C LEU A 157 8.45 1.88 28.42
N GLY A 158 7.48 2.05 27.53
CA GLY A 158 6.72 3.29 27.38
C GLY A 158 5.73 3.55 28.52
N GLY A 159 5.65 2.67 29.52
CA GLY A 159 4.74 2.81 30.67
C GLY A 159 3.27 2.62 30.31
N ILE A 160 2.97 2.03 29.15
CA ILE A 160 1.59 1.73 28.72
C ILE A 160 1.04 0.57 29.55
N TYR A 161 1.87 -0.41 29.89
CA TYR A 161 1.47 -1.57 30.68
C TYR A 161 1.96 -1.42 32.13
N SER A 162 1.03 -1.03 33.01
CA SER A 162 1.31 -0.82 34.44
C SER A 162 1.70 -2.09 35.20
N ASN A 163 1.36 -3.27 34.66
CA ASN A 163 1.59 -4.57 35.31
C ASN A 163 2.87 -5.26 34.78
N ALA A 164 3.63 -4.61 33.90
CA ALA A 164 4.86 -5.19 33.40
C ALA A 164 5.91 -5.22 34.51
N ASN A 165 6.43 -6.41 34.77
CA ASN A 165 7.53 -6.66 35.68
C ASN A 165 8.83 -6.72 34.89
N PHE A 166 9.84 -6.06 35.43
CA PHE A 166 11.18 -6.06 34.89
C PHE A 166 12.09 -6.72 35.92
N GLU A 167 12.97 -7.60 35.46
CA GLU A 167 13.92 -8.31 36.29
C GLU A 167 15.26 -8.38 35.57
N MET A 168 16.36 -8.34 36.31
CA MET A 168 17.69 -8.61 35.78
C MET A 168 18.17 -9.97 36.27
N VAL A 169 18.35 -10.89 35.32
CA VAL A 169 18.76 -12.27 35.56
C VAL A 169 20.19 -12.43 35.06
N TYR A 170 21.03 -13.11 35.83
CA TYR A 170 22.40 -13.38 35.42
C TYR A 170 22.51 -14.65 34.57
N ASP A 171 23.15 -14.56 33.40
CA ASP A 171 23.52 -15.69 32.56
C ASP A 171 24.99 -16.06 32.85
N GLU A 172 25.18 -17.15 33.60
CA GLU A 172 26.51 -17.63 34.02
C GLU A 172 27.35 -18.14 32.85
N GLU A 173 26.74 -18.77 31.85
CA GLU A 173 27.48 -19.32 30.71
C GLU A 173 28.11 -18.21 29.86
N LYS A 174 27.40 -17.08 29.72
CA LYS A 174 27.83 -15.95 28.88
C LYS A 174 28.50 -14.82 29.66
N ASN A 175 28.50 -14.90 30.98
CA ASN A 175 28.88 -13.79 31.85
C ASN A 175 28.17 -12.47 31.45
N ASP A 176 26.84 -12.56 31.37
CA ASP A 176 25.98 -11.49 30.89
C ASP A 176 24.79 -11.25 31.84
N ILE A 177 24.15 -10.10 31.70
CA ILE A 177 22.92 -9.76 32.43
C ILE A 177 21.80 -9.77 31.41
N MET A 178 20.73 -10.49 31.69
CA MET A 178 19.53 -10.56 30.88
C MET A 178 18.46 -9.71 31.55
N VAL A 179 17.95 -8.71 30.84
CA VAL A 179 16.75 -7.98 31.23
C VAL A 179 15.54 -8.81 30.80
N LYS A 180 14.86 -9.40 31.76
CA LYS A 180 13.58 -10.08 31.59
C LYS A 180 12.46 -9.05 31.74
N VAL A 181 11.55 -9.03 30.79
CA VAL A 181 10.32 -8.24 30.83
C VAL A 181 9.16 -9.20 30.73
N SER A 182 8.26 -9.17 31.70
CA SER A 182 7.15 -10.11 31.77
C SER A 182 5.86 -9.48 32.30
N GLY A 183 4.72 -10.06 31.96
CA GLY A 183 3.43 -9.63 32.46
C GLY A 183 2.31 -9.98 31.49
N ASN A 184 1.08 -9.72 31.91
CA ASN A 184 -0.08 -9.92 31.06
C ASN A 184 -0.35 -8.68 30.21
N GLU A 185 -0.79 -8.89 28.98
CA GLU A 185 -1.36 -7.82 28.16
C GLU A 185 -2.58 -7.18 28.88
N PRO A 186 -2.84 -5.88 28.65
CA PRO A 186 -3.97 -5.20 29.27
C PRO A 186 -5.30 -5.87 28.93
N GLN A 187 -6.28 -5.70 29.82
CA GLN A 187 -7.60 -6.31 29.70
C GLN A 187 -8.26 -5.90 28.39
N ARG A 188 -8.65 -6.89 27.59
CA ARG A 188 -9.42 -6.70 26.37
C ARG A 188 -10.90 -6.88 26.66
N LEU A 189 -11.75 -6.13 25.95
CA LEU A 189 -13.19 -6.18 26.13
C LEU A 189 -13.79 -7.04 25.02
N GLN A 190 -14.05 -8.32 25.32
CA GLN A 190 -14.63 -9.27 24.38
C GLN A 190 -16.04 -9.63 24.86
N ASP A 191 -17.05 -9.42 24.00
CA ASP A 191 -18.46 -9.68 24.31
C ASP A 191 -18.96 -9.04 25.63
N GLY A 192 -18.48 -7.82 25.93
CA GLY A 192 -18.85 -7.09 27.14
C GLY A 192 -18.19 -7.60 28.43
N LYS A 193 -17.27 -8.56 28.37
CA LYS A 193 -16.48 -9.05 29.52
C LYS A 193 -15.03 -8.64 29.39
N LEU A 194 -14.45 -8.21 30.51
CA LEU A 194 -13.01 -7.95 30.64
C LEU A 194 -12.29 -9.30 30.73
N ILE A 195 -11.42 -9.59 29.76
CA ILE A 195 -10.57 -10.77 29.76
C ILE A 195 -9.12 -10.27 29.88
N GLU A 196 -8.37 -10.83 30.83
CA GLU A 196 -6.94 -10.58 30.95
C GLU A 196 -6.23 -11.20 29.73
N GLY A 197 -5.35 -10.42 29.08
CA GLY A 197 -4.69 -10.89 27.86
C GLY A 197 -3.63 -11.97 28.12
N ASP A 198 -2.96 -12.39 27.05
CA ASP A 198 -1.94 -13.43 27.14
C ASP A 198 -0.77 -12.99 28.03
N TYR A 199 -0.16 -13.96 28.74
CA TYR A 199 1.11 -13.74 29.42
C TYR A 199 2.22 -13.61 28.38
N ARG A 200 3.00 -12.53 28.49
CA ARG A 200 4.13 -12.22 27.62
C ARG A 200 5.43 -12.22 28.42
N GLU A 201 6.49 -12.69 27.78
CA GLU A 201 7.82 -12.73 28.36
C GLU A 201 8.88 -12.52 27.28
N LYS A 202 9.84 -11.63 27.54
CA LYS A 202 10.99 -11.39 26.66
C LYS A 202 12.26 -11.23 27.48
N TYR A 203 13.34 -11.84 27.00
CA TYR A 203 14.69 -11.64 27.50
C TYR A 203 15.51 -10.82 26.52
N ILE A 204 16.28 -9.87 27.05
CA ILE A 204 17.22 -9.05 26.27
C ILE A 204 18.55 -9.00 27.00
N SER A 205 19.64 -9.27 26.29
CA SER A 205 20.98 -9.07 26.83
C SER A 205 21.21 -7.59 27.15
N ALA A 206 21.75 -7.31 28.32
CA ALA A 206 22.20 -5.99 28.76
C ALA A 206 23.23 -5.38 27.81
N ARG A 207 24.09 -6.22 27.21
CA ARG A 207 25.04 -5.77 26.19
C ARG A 207 24.34 -5.34 24.90
N ALA A 208 23.33 -6.09 24.46
CA ALA A 208 22.50 -5.71 23.32
C ALA A 208 21.70 -4.44 23.61
N TRP A 209 21.15 -4.32 24.81
CA TRP A 209 20.48 -3.12 25.30
C TRP A 209 21.39 -1.89 25.22
N ASP A 210 22.61 -2.00 25.76
CA ASP A 210 23.57 -0.91 25.81
C ASP A 210 24.13 -0.52 24.44
N ALA A 211 24.21 -1.45 23.50
CA ALA A 211 24.60 -1.16 22.12
C ALA A 211 23.56 -0.24 21.45
N ASN A 212 22.28 -0.52 21.65
CA ASN A 212 21.17 0.20 21.02
C ASN A 212 21.04 1.65 21.55
N VAL A 213 21.23 1.86 22.86
CA VAL A 213 21.05 3.19 23.49
C VAL A 213 22.22 4.14 23.21
N VAL A 214 23.46 3.62 23.11
CA VAL A 214 24.67 4.45 23.00
C VAL A 214 25.02 4.80 21.54
N GLN A 215 24.53 4.04 20.56
CA GLN A 215 24.86 4.24 19.14
C GLN A 215 23.75 4.92 18.31
N GLY A 216 22.58 5.19 18.91
CA GLY A 216 21.44 5.76 18.19
C GLY A 216 20.71 4.76 17.29
N ASP A 217 21.03 3.47 17.42
CA ASP A 217 20.37 2.38 16.71
C ASP A 217 19.17 1.89 17.54
N ASN A 218 17.98 1.92 16.94
CA ASN A 218 16.81 1.28 17.55
C ASN A 218 17.05 -0.25 17.67
N PHE A 219 16.30 -0.91 18.56
CA PHE A 219 16.33 -2.38 18.64
C PHE A 219 16.18 -3.00 17.24
N SER A 220 16.88 -4.09 16.95
CA SER A 220 16.88 -4.72 15.60
C SER A 220 15.49 -5.11 15.10
N PHE A 221 14.55 -5.36 16.02
CA PHE A 221 13.15 -5.63 15.72
C PHE A 221 12.31 -4.36 15.50
N ILE A 222 12.91 -3.18 15.41
CA ILE A 222 12.21 -1.92 15.19
C ILE A 222 12.53 -1.40 13.81
N SER A 223 11.48 -1.03 13.11
CA SER A 223 11.58 -0.41 11.80
C SER A 223 10.63 0.78 11.71
N THR A 224 10.79 1.58 10.66
CA THR A 224 9.81 2.61 10.31
C THR A 224 8.71 1.99 9.47
N VAL A 225 7.46 2.42 9.69
CA VAL A 225 6.34 2.05 8.82
C VAL A 225 6.69 2.45 7.36
N PRO A 226 6.64 1.52 6.39
CA PRO A 226 6.88 1.84 4.99
C PRO A 226 5.98 3.00 4.53
N GLN A 227 6.54 4.01 3.87
CA GLN A 227 5.81 5.20 3.40
C GLN A 227 5.50 5.08 1.90
N LEU A 228 4.89 3.98 1.48
CA LEU A 228 4.77 3.62 0.06
C LEU A 228 3.90 4.62 -0.71
N VAL A 229 2.80 5.08 -0.12
CA VAL A 229 1.92 6.08 -0.73
C VAL A 229 2.67 7.40 -0.94
N ASN A 230 3.27 7.95 0.12
CA ASN A 230 3.98 9.23 0.07
C ASN A 230 5.21 9.19 -0.85
N GLU A 231 6.01 8.12 -0.79
CA GLU A 231 7.17 7.96 -1.64
C GLU A 231 6.79 7.80 -3.12
N SER A 232 5.70 7.08 -3.41
CA SER A 232 5.19 6.94 -4.78
C SER A 232 4.65 8.25 -5.31
N ILE A 233 3.94 9.02 -4.48
CA ILE A 233 3.46 10.38 -4.80
C ILE A 233 4.62 11.32 -5.16
N GLU A 234 5.74 11.24 -4.46
CA GLU A 234 6.95 11.98 -4.81
C GLU A 234 7.48 11.57 -6.19
N MET A 235 7.53 10.27 -6.50
CA MET A 235 8.00 9.76 -7.80
C MET A 235 7.05 10.06 -8.98
N MET A 236 5.80 10.45 -8.72
CA MET A 236 4.90 10.93 -9.77
C MET A 236 5.29 12.33 -10.30
N LYS A 237 6.09 13.09 -9.56
CA LYS A 237 6.53 14.43 -9.97
C LYS A 237 7.51 14.36 -11.15
N PRO A 238 7.79 15.50 -11.81
CA PRO A 238 8.85 15.55 -12.82
C PRO A 238 10.22 15.25 -12.21
N ALA A 239 11.14 14.65 -12.98
CA ALA A 239 12.46 14.25 -12.51
C ALA A 239 13.23 15.39 -11.83
N ASP A 240 13.17 16.61 -12.37
CA ASP A 240 13.81 17.83 -11.85
C ASP A 240 13.21 18.34 -10.52
N LYS A 241 12.09 17.75 -10.07
CA LYS A 241 11.41 18.09 -8.81
C LYS A 241 11.51 16.99 -7.76
N THR A 242 12.20 15.89 -8.07
CA THR A 242 12.47 14.80 -7.12
C THR A 242 13.92 14.89 -6.64
N LYS A 243 14.16 14.63 -5.34
CA LYS A 243 15.52 14.66 -4.77
C LYS A 243 16.49 13.70 -5.48
N ASN A 244 15.95 12.60 -6.02
CA ASN A 244 16.73 11.51 -6.62
C ASN A 244 16.72 11.53 -8.16
N GLY A 245 16.11 12.54 -8.80
CA GLY A 245 16.08 12.66 -10.26
C GLY A 245 15.30 11.57 -10.99
N ASN A 246 14.44 10.82 -10.30
CA ASN A 246 13.78 9.61 -10.81
C ASN A 246 12.25 9.76 -10.99
N GLY A 247 11.75 11.00 -10.97
CA GLY A 247 10.33 11.29 -11.17
C GLY A 247 9.84 11.03 -12.61
N LEU A 248 8.63 10.48 -12.75
CA LEU A 248 8.04 10.10 -14.04
C LEU A 248 7.22 11.20 -14.73
N GLY A 249 6.99 12.35 -14.07
CA GLY A 249 6.23 13.46 -14.66
C GLY A 249 4.75 13.14 -14.92
N ILE A 250 4.19 12.19 -14.15
CA ILE A 250 2.75 11.86 -14.18
C ILE A 250 1.93 13.06 -13.71
N VAL A 251 2.50 13.81 -12.78
CA VAL A 251 1.97 15.07 -12.27
C VAL A 251 2.88 16.21 -12.69
N GLY A 252 2.28 17.31 -13.15
CA GLY A 252 2.97 18.55 -13.41
C GLY A 252 3.46 19.26 -12.13
N SER A 253 4.27 20.30 -12.32
CA SER A 253 4.81 21.14 -11.25
C SER A 253 3.74 21.86 -10.41
N ASN A 254 2.53 22.02 -10.95
CA ASN A 254 1.37 22.60 -10.28
C ASN A 254 0.59 21.59 -9.42
N GLY A 255 1.08 20.35 -9.28
CA GLY A 255 0.42 19.31 -8.48
C GLY A 255 -0.76 18.61 -9.17
N GLN A 256 -1.10 18.99 -10.41
CA GLN A 256 -2.16 18.37 -11.22
C GLN A 256 -1.61 17.28 -12.15
N PHE A 257 -2.44 16.29 -12.50
CA PHE A 257 -2.10 15.31 -13.53
C PHE A 257 -1.74 15.99 -14.86
N ALA A 258 -0.70 15.48 -15.53
CA ALA A 258 -0.28 16.00 -16.82
C ALA A 258 -1.41 15.93 -17.87
N ASN A 259 -1.38 16.85 -18.86
CA ASN A 259 -2.45 17.00 -19.84
C ASN A 259 -2.79 15.72 -20.60
N LYS A 260 -1.81 14.83 -20.85
CA LYS A 260 -2.01 13.56 -21.56
C LYS A 260 -2.97 12.58 -20.87
N TYR A 261 -3.21 12.74 -19.56
CA TYR A 261 -4.12 11.87 -18.81
C TYR A 261 -5.56 12.40 -18.77
N TRP A 262 -5.80 13.61 -19.30
CA TRP A 262 -7.13 14.19 -19.35
C TRP A 262 -7.77 13.93 -20.70
N SER A 263 -9.04 13.55 -20.70
CA SER A 263 -9.85 13.54 -21.91
C SER A 263 -10.00 14.95 -22.46
N GLU A 264 -10.32 15.02 -23.75
CA GLU A 264 -10.85 16.25 -24.34
C GLU A 264 -12.03 16.78 -23.50
N PRO A 265 -12.18 18.12 -23.36
CA PRO A 265 -13.27 18.70 -22.59
C PRO A 265 -14.65 18.31 -23.15
N VAL A 266 -15.50 17.80 -22.28
CA VAL A 266 -16.89 17.41 -22.58
C VAL A 266 -17.84 18.39 -21.89
N ILE A 267 -18.80 18.94 -22.65
CA ILE A 267 -19.81 19.84 -22.10
C ILE A 267 -20.97 19.01 -21.55
N PHE A 268 -21.14 19.06 -20.23
CA PHE A 268 -22.27 18.46 -19.53
C PHE A 268 -23.37 19.50 -19.33
N ARG A 269 -24.62 19.12 -19.63
CA ARG A 269 -25.78 20.02 -19.52
C ARG A 269 -26.82 19.41 -18.62
N ASP A 270 -27.13 20.10 -17.52
CA ASP A 270 -28.08 19.64 -16.52
C ASP A 270 -29.22 20.66 -16.31
N ARG A 271 -30.34 20.23 -15.72
CA ARG A 271 -31.47 21.08 -15.34
C ARG A 271 -31.72 20.99 -13.84
N ILE A 272 -31.47 22.08 -13.13
CA ILE A 272 -31.85 22.23 -11.72
C ILE A 272 -33.24 22.85 -11.62
N GLN A 273 -34.12 22.24 -10.82
CA GLN A 273 -35.42 22.78 -10.44
C GLN A 273 -35.20 23.84 -9.35
N ILE A 274 -35.74 25.04 -9.52
CA ILE A 274 -35.65 26.05 -8.46
C ILE A 274 -36.69 25.69 -7.40
N GLU A 275 -36.25 25.54 -6.15
CA GLU A 275 -37.11 25.24 -5.02
C GLU A 275 -38.26 26.26 -4.92
N GLY A 276 -39.51 25.78 -4.87
CA GLY A 276 -40.71 26.62 -4.90
C GLY A 276 -41.16 27.14 -6.28
N SER A 277 -40.53 26.71 -7.39
CA SER A 277 -40.91 27.11 -8.76
C SER A 277 -41.09 25.93 -9.71
N LYS A 278 -42.07 26.00 -10.62
CA LYS A 278 -42.18 25.08 -11.78
C LYS A 278 -41.09 25.31 -12.84
N ARG A 279 -40.21 26.30 -12.68
CA ARG A 279 -39.17 26.67 -13.66
C ARG A 279 -37.86 25.94 -13.37
N SER A 280 -37.34 25.25 -14.38
CA SER A 280 -35.99 24.66 -14.38
C SER A 280 -34.97 25.63 -14.98
N ARG A 281 -33.77 25.75 -14.41
CA ARG A 281 -32.63 26.46 -15.02
C ARG A 281 -31.68 25.46 -15.66
N ARG A 282 -31.15 25.79 -16.84
CA ARG A 282 -30.07 25.01 -17.47
C ARG A 282 -28.75 25.41 -16.83
N THR A 283 -27.96 24.41 -16.46
CA THR A 283 -26.56 24.58 -16.06
C THR A 283 -25.69 23.87 -17.07
N GLU A 284 -24.68 24.55 -17.57
CA GLU A 284 -23.62 23.93 -18.37
C GLU A 284 -22.37 23.80 -17.51
N GLU A 285 -21.74 22.63 -17.56
CA GLU A 285 -20.51 22.31 -16.85
C GLU A 285 -19.54 21.65 -17.82
N ILE A 286 -18.35 22.23 -17.99
CA ILE A 286 -17.30 21.62 -18.82
C ILE A 286 -16.51 20.65 -17.93
N ARG A 287 -16.44 19.38 -18.33
CA ARG A 287 -15.76 18.29 -17.62
C ARG A 287 -14.63 17.73 -18.49
N SER A 288 -13.45 17.54 -17.90
CA SER A 288 -12.41 16.69 -18.48
C SER A 288 -12.20 15.50 -17.56
N TYR A 289 -12.32 14.28 -18.08
CA TYR A 289 -12.20 13.05 -17.30
C TYR A 289 -10.75 12.58 -17.23
N LEU A 290 -10.37 12.02 -16.09
CA LEU A 290 -9.05 11.44 -15.87
C LEU A 290 -9.03 9.99 -16.38
N ASN A 291 -8.08 9.67 -17.25
CA ASN A 291 -7.83 8.31 -17.72
C ASN A 291 -7.00 7.55 -16.66
N MET A 292 -7.67 6.84 -15.75
CA MET A 292 -6.99 6.10 -14.69
C MET A 292 -6.16 4.93 -15.19
N ASP A 293 -6.56 4.28 -16.29
CA ASP A 293 -5.84 3.12 -16.83
C ASP A 293 -4.47 3.55 -17.36
N LEU A 294 -4.41 4.68 -18.06
CA LEU A 294 -3.15 5.25 -18.54
C LEU A 294 -2.27 5.73 -17.38
N VAL A 295 -2.85 6.29 -16.32
CA VAL A 295 -2.10 6.64 -15.10
C VAL A 295 -1.53 5.39 -14.44
N LYS A 296 -2.32 4.33 -14.30
CA LYS A 296 -1.89 3.04 -13.72
C LYS A 296 -0.74 2.43 -14.52
N GLN A 297 -0.87 2.41 -15.85
CA GLN A 297 0.15 1.89 -16.75
C GLN A 297 1.49 2.63 -16.58
N ASP A 298 1.47 3.96 -16.57
CA ASP A 298 2.70 4.74 -16.40
C ASP A 298 3.27 4.65 -14.97
N MET A 299 2.43 4.36 -13.97
CA MET A 299 2.84 4.13 -12.58
C MET A 299 3.40 2.72 -12.31
N GLU A 300 3.17 1.75 -13.20
CA GLU A 300 3.46 0.34 -12.93
C GLU A 300 4.91 0.09 -12.50
N SER A 301 5.86 0.82 -13.09
CA SER A 301 7.27 0.73 -12.71
C SER A 301 7.56 1.19 -11.27
N ILE A 302 6.87 2.23 -10.79
CA ILE A 302 6.95 2.71 -9.41
C ILE A 302 6.30 1.69 -8.47
N LEU A 303 5.09 1.23 -8.80
CA LEU A 303 4.33 0.27 -8.00
C LEU A 303 5.13 -1.02 -7.80
N ALA A 304 5.65 -1.60 -8.88
CA ALA A 304 6.46 -2.82 -8.83
C ALA A 304 7.76 -2.63 -8.02
N SER A 305 8.46 -1.51 -8.21
CA SER A 305 9.71 -1.22 -7.49
C SER A 305 9.48 -1.08 -5.98
N LYS A 306 8.44 -0.34 -5.58
CA LYS A 306 8.11 -0.09 -4.17
C LYS A 306 7.63 -1.35 -3.47
N ILE A 307 6.81 -2.14 -4.14
CA ILE A 307 6.26 -3.37 -3.56
C ILE A 307 7.35 -4.40 -3.39
N LYS A 308 8.20 -4.61 -4.41
CA LYS A 308 9.33 -5.55 -4.31
C LYS A 308 10.27 -5.24 -3.13
N GLY A 309 10.48 -3.95 -2.83
CA GLY A 309 11.31 -3.53 -1.71
C GLY A 309 10.74 -3.86 -0.32
N VAL A 310 9.43 -4.13 -0.22
CA VAL A 310 8.72 -4.38 1.03
C VAL A 310 8.28 -5.83 1.15
N THR A 311 7.86 -6.46 0.05
CA THR A 311 7.38 -7.85 0.02
C THR A 311 8.47 -8.90 0.22
N SER A 312 9.74 -8.51 0.19
CA SER A 312 10.85 -9.39 0.61
C SER A 312 10.81 -9.75 2.09
N ASN A 313 10.11 -8.96 2.91
CA ASN A 313 9.92 -9.23 4.33
C ASN A 313 8.41 -9.26 4.65
N VAL A 314 7.93 -10.41 5.10
CA VAL A 314 6.50 -10.66 5.38
C VAL A 314 5.91 -9.63 6.33
N GLN A 315 6.67 -9.27 7.36
CA GLN A 315 6.22 -8.33 8.37
C GLN A 315 6.20 -6.90 7.84
N GLN A 316 7.19 -6.48 7.03
CA GLN A 316 7.13 -5.18 6.36
C GLN A 316 5.95 -5.11 5.37
N ALA A 317 5.64 -6.19 4.66
CA ALA A 317 4.48 -6.29 3.78
C ALA A 317 3.17 -6.11 4.54
N ALA A 318 2.99 -6.85 5.64
CA ALA A 318 1.81 -6.72 6.51
C ALA A 318 1.66 -5.30 7.07
N ASN A 319 2.75 -4.68 7.53
CA ASN A 319 2.69 -3.32 8.07
C ASN A 319 2.39 -2.25 7.01
N GLY A 320 2.98 -2.35 5.82
CA GLY A 320 2.63 -1.46 4.72
C GLY A 320 1.16 -1.64 4.29
N TRP A 321 0.64 -2.88 4.31
CA TRP A 321 -0.75 -3.16 3.97
C TRP A 321 -1.74 -2.61 5.01
N ASN A 322 -1.45 -2.79 6.29
CA ASN A 322 -2.35 -2.43 7.38
C ASN A 322 -2.31 -0.93 7.68
N VAL A 323 -1.12 -0.33 7.71
CA VAL A 323 -0.91 1.04 8.20
C VAL A 323 -0.86 2.05 7.06
N ASP A 324 -0.02 1.82 6.04
CA ASP A 324 0.17 2.78 4.96
C ASP A 324 -0.95 2.69 3.91
N LEU A 325 -1.37 1.47 3.57
CA LEU A 325 -2.44 1.23 2.60
C LEU A 325 -3.85 1.20 3.22
N LYS A 326 -3.94 1.20 4.56
CA LYS A 326 -5.20 1.20 5.34
C LYS A 326 -6.26 0.22 4.80
N LYS A 327 -5.84 -1.01 4.46
CA LYS A 327 -6.74 -2.01 3.86
C LYS A 327 -7.54 -2.85 4.86
N LEU A 328 -7.33 -2.63 6.16
CA LEU A 328 -8.10 -3.24 7.24
C LEU A 328 -8.72 -2.13 8.11
N ASP A 329 -9.93 -2.36 8.59
CA ASP A 329 -10.77 -1.39 9.31
C ASP A 329 -10.00 -0.69 10.45
N GLU A 330 -10.26 0.62 10.62
CA GLU A 330 -9.71 1.48 11.69
C GLU A 330 -10.27 1.12 13.09
N GLY A 331 -10.20 -0.16 13.49
CA GLY A 331 -10.83 -0.61 14.74
C GLY A 331 -10.38 -1.94 15.31
N ILE A 332 -9.48 -2.68 14.64
CA ILE A 332 -8.97 -3.93 15.21
C ILE A 332 -7.59 -3.64 15.79
N GLU A 333 -7.43 -3.95 17.08
CA GLU A 333 -6.12 -4.04 17.75
C GLU A 333 -5.11 -4.75 16.83
N ASN A 334 -3.82 -4.49 17.00
CA ASN A 334 -2.71 -5.15 16.29
C ASN A 334 -2.73 -6.69 16.48
N ASP A 335 -3.75 -7.38 16.00
CA ASP A 335 -3.76 -8.80 15.86
C ASP A 335 -2.70 -9.09 14.82
N TYR A 336 -1.70 -9.85 15.25
CA TYR A 336 -0.49 -10.21 14.54
C TYR A 336 -0.81 -10.97 13.25
N GLN A 337 -1.29 -10.25 12.23
CA GLN A 337 -1.84 -10.83 11.03
C GLN A 337 -0.71 -11.14 10.04
N THR A 338 -0.58 -12.42 9.72
CA THR A 338 0.32 -12.97 8.70
C THR A 338 -0.27 -12.83 7.28
N LEU A 339 -1.15 -11.87 7.06
CA LEU A 339 -1.78 -11.68 5.76
C LEU A 339 -0.70 -11.27 4.74
N GLN A 340 -0.46 -12.14 3.77
CA GLN A 340 0.36 -11.86 2.59
C GLN A 340 -0.57 -11.67 1.40
N PRO A 341 -0.98 -10.43 1.09
CA PRO A 341 -1.63 -10.13 -0.17
C PRO A 341 -0.69 -10.54 -1.32
N SER A 342 -1.27 -10.97 -2.43
CA SER A 342 -0.51 -11.14 -3.66
C SER A 342 0.10 -9.81 -4.09
N GLU A 343 1.21 -9.87 -4.85
CA GLU A 343 1.87 -8.67 -5.38
C GLU A 343 0.89 -7.78 -6.17
N GLN A 344 -0.06 -8.41 -6.89
CA GLN A 344 -1.08 -7.69 -7.66
C GLN A 344 -2.08 -6.97 -6.75
N GLU A 345 -2.57 -7.63 -5.70
CA GLU A 345 -3.45 -6.98 -4.71
C GLU A 345 -2.74 -5.80 -4.04
N TYR A 346 -1.45 -5.93 -3.76
CA TYR A 346 -0.61 -4.86 -3.21
C TYR A 346 -0.49 -3.68 -4.19
N LYS A 347 -0.26 -3.95 -5.47
CA LYS A 347 -0.20 -2.92 -6.53
C LYS A 347 -1.52 -2.17 -6.63
N ASP A 348 -2.62 -2.90 -6.64
CA ASP A 348 -3.95 -2.32 -6.76
C ASP A 348 -4.31 -1.50 -5.52
N ALA A 349 -4.00 -1.98 -4.33
CA ALA A 349 -4.22 -1.27 -3.08
C ALA A 349 -3.40 0.03 -2.99
N LEU A 350 -2.11 -0.02 -3.32
CA LEU A 350 -1.22 1.13 -3.38
C LEU A 350 -1.69 2.15 -4.41
N PHE A 351 -2.07 1.69 -5.60
CA PHE A 351 -2.60 2.57 -6.64
C PHE A 351 -3.85 3.31 -6.17
N GLN A 352 -4.82 2.60 -5.57
CA GLN A 352 -6.05 3.24 -5.08
C GLN A 352 -5.78 4.31 -4.02
N GLN A 353 -4.93 4.03 -3.03
CA GLN A 353 -4.58 5.01 -2.00
C GLN A 353 -3.86 6.25 -2.56
N ILE A 354 -2.97 6.05 -3.54
CA ILE A 354 -2.35 7.16 -4.25
C ILE A 354 -3.41 7.98 -5.00
N MET A 355 -4.35 7.32 -5.67
CA MET A 355 -5.42 8.01 -6.38
C MET A 355 -6.30 8.81 -5.42
N GLU A 356 -6.75 8.25 -4.30
CA GLU A 356 -7.51 8.95 -3.25
C GLU A 356 -6.77 10.20 -2.76
N ALA A 357 -5.46 10.09 -2.50
CA ALA A 357 -4.64 11.22 -2.07
C ALA A 357 -4.49 12.32 -3.15
N ARG A 358 -4.55 11.97 -4.44
CA ARG A 358 -4.25 12.86 -5.57
C ARG A 358 -5.47 13.38 -6.33
N THR A 359 -6.63 12.76 -6.16
CA THR A 359 -7.89 13.24 -6.73
C THR A 359 -8.61 14.21 -5.81
N ASN A 360 -8.00 14.61 -4.68
CA ASN A 360 -8.55 15.64 -3.80
C ASN A 360 -8.74 16.98 -4.56
N GLY A 361 -10.01 17.41 -4.69
CA GLY A 361 -10.40 18.56 -5.52
C GLY A 361 -10.94 18.23 -6.92
N LEU A 362 -10.95 16.94 -7.30
CA LEU A 362 -11.69 16.44 -8.45
C LEU A 362 -13.09 15.99 -8.02
N VAL A 363 -14.01 15.93 -8.98
CA VAL A 363 -15.38 15.46 -8.75
C VAL A 363 -15.53 14.06 -9.34
N GLN A 364 -16.25 13.19 -8.65
CA GLN A 364 -16.58 11.86 -9.13
C GLN A 364 -18.01 11.85 -9.70
N ASP A 365 -18.19 11.29 -10.89
CA ASP A 365 -19.53 11.11 -11.47
C ASP A 365 -20.25 9.86 -10.91
N SER A 366 -21.51 9.65 -11.30
CA SER A 366 -22.31 8.50 -10.87
C SER A 366 -21.79 7.14 -11.37
N GLN A 367 -20.81 7.13 -12.27
CA GLN A 367 -20.13 5.93 -12.76
C GLN A 367 -18.75 5.75 -12.10
N GLY A 368 -18.39 6.57 -11.11
CA GLY A 368 -17.13 6.46 -10.39
C GLY A 368 -15.95 7.14 -11.09
N ARG A 369 -16.14 7.88 -12.19
CA ARG A 369 -15.05 8.51 -12.95
C ARG A 369 -14.72 9.88 -12.40
N TRP A 370 -13.43 10.14 -12.22
CA TRP A 370 -12.91 11.43 -11.76
C TRP A 370 -12.83 12.45 -12.90
N TYR A 371 -13.29 13.67 -12.66
CA TYR A 371 -13.21 14.77 -13.60
C TYR A 371 -12.85 16.10 -12.93
N LYS A 372 -12.25 17.01 -13.71
CA LYS A 372 -12.11 18.42 -13.32
C LYS A 372 -13.22 19.24 -14.00
N ALA A 373 -13.88 20.10 -13.21
CA ALA A 373 -14.88 21.05 -13.70
C ALA A 373 -14.20 22.37 -14.04
N GLN A 374 -14.31 22.85 -15.28
CA GLN A 374 -13.64 24.10 -15.69
C GLN A 374 -14.51 25.34 -15.56
N ASN A 375 -15.85 25.22 -15.50
CA ASN A 375 -16.80 26.29 -15.15
C ASN A 375 -18.22 25.70 -15.03
N LYS A 376 -18.98 26.10 -14.00
CA LYS A 376 -20.42 25.84 -13.89
C LYS A 376 -21.16 27.15 -14.17
N SER A 377 -21.69 27.32 -15.38
CA SER A 377 -22.44 28.54 -15.73
C SER A 377 -23.93 28.29 -15.57
N ILE A 378 -24.58 29.14 -14.75
CA ILE A 378 -26.05 29.25 -14.76
C ILE A 378 -26.37 30.15 -15.95
N THR A 379 -26.89 29.55 -17.02
CA THR A 379 -27.31 30.35 -18.18
C THR A 379 -28.62 31.05 -17.83
N GLN A 380 -28.55 32.37 -17.57
CA GLN A 380 -29.75 33.20 -17.57
C GLN A 380 -30.32 33.24 -19.00
N PRO A 381 -31.65 33.22 -19.17
CA PRO A 381 -32.25 33.38 -20.48
C PRO A 381 -32.13 34.85 -20.90
N THR A 382 -30.97 35.23 -21.45
CA THR A 382 -30.80 36.55 -22.08
C THR A 382 -31.32 36.47 -23.51
N GLY A 383 -32.44 37.16 -23.73
CA GLY A 383 -33.00 37.33 -25.07
C GLY A 383 -32.19 38.34 -25.88
N LYS A 384 -31.49 37.87 -26.92
CA LYS A 384 -31.58 38.37 -28.32
C LYS A 384 -30.41 37.86 -29.18
N SER A 385 -30.79 37.02 -30.15
CA SER A 385 -30.28 36.91 -31.53
C SER A 385 -28.79 37.14 -31.83
N SER A 386 -28.02 36.06 -31.98
CA SER A 386 -27.27 35.76 -33.22
C SER A 386 -26.62 34.37 -33.13
N GLY A 387 -26.79 33.54 -34.18
CA GLY A 387 -26.17 32.22 -34.30
C GLY A 387 -26.94 31.06 -33.66
N ASN A 388 -28.10 30.68 -34.21
CA ASN A 388 -28.85 29.50 -33.77
C ASN A 388 -28.08 28.20 -34.07
N THR A 389 -27.19 27.76 -33.18
CA THR A 389 -26.80 26.34 -33.11
C THR A 389 -27.83 25.64 -32.22
N ILE A 390 -28.92 25.22 -32.83
CA ILE A 390 -29.98 24.49 -32.14
C ILE A 390 -29.41 23.12 -31.78
N THR A 391 -29.19 22.88 -30.48
CA THR A 391 -28.78 21.55 -30.00
C THR A 391 -29.96 20.59 -30.17
N PRO A 392 -29.76 19.41 -30.78
CA PRO A 392 -30.80 18.39 -30.87
C PRO A 392 -31.20 17.84 -29.49
N PRO A 393 -32.39 17.24 -29.36
CA PRO A 393 -32.84 16.63 -28.11
C PRO A 393 -31.80 15.62 -27.60
N GLY A 394 -31.25 15.89 -26.42
CA GLY A 394 -30.02 15.30 -25.87
C GLY A 394 -30.04 13.82 -25.49
N TYR A 395 -30.92 13.00 -26.08
CA TYR A 395 -30.80 11.54 -25.99
C TYR A 395 -30.61 10.86 -27.36
N ARG A 396 -30.92 11.57 -28.47
CA ARG A 396 -30.84 11.00 -29.82
C ARG A 396 -29.70 11.53 -30.66
N SER A 397 -29.08 12.65 -30.28
CA SER A 397 -27.93 13.21 -31.02
C SER A 397 -26.77 12.22 -31.12
N GLU A 398 -26.55 11.43 -30.07
CA GLU A 398 -25.57 10.35 -30.03
C GLU A 398 -25.86 9.28 -31.09
N TYR A 399 -27.13 8.94 -31.35
CA TYR A 399 -27.48 7.97 -32.39
C TYR A 399 -27.17 8.51 -33.80
N TYR A 400 -27.42 9.79 -34.07
CA TYR A 400 -27.02 10.41 -35.35
C TYR A 400 -25.51 10.49 -35.48
N ASP A 401 -24.79 10.81 -34.41
CA ASP A 401 -23.32 10.84 -34.40
C ASP A 401 -22.73 9.44 -34.65
N ASN A 402 -23.27 8.41 -33.99
CA ASN A 402 -22.86 7.02 -34.20
C ASN A 402 -23.14 6.56 -35.64
N ILE A 403 -24.28 6.95 -36.21
CA ILE A 403 -24.60 6.67 -37.63
C ILE A 403 -23.59 7.33 -38.56
N ILE A 404 -23.20 8.57 -38.29
CA ILE A 404 -22.23 9.32 -39.09
C ILE A 404 -20.81 8.71 -38.97
N MET A 405 -20.42 8.26 -37.78
CA MET A 405 -19.07 7.77 -37.47
C MET A 405 -18.82 6.28 -37.74
N ALA A 406 -19.84 5.50 -38.08
CA ALA A 406 -19.67 4.09 -38.38
C ALA A 406 -18.66 3.90 -39.54
N ASP A 407 -17.64 3.05 -39.38
CA ASP A 407 -16.71 2.75 -40.47
C ASP A 407 -17.41 1.81 -41.49
N GLY A 408 -17.36 2.16 -42.77
CA GLY A 408 -18.19 1.59 -43.85
C GLY A 408 -17.94 0.10 -44.10
N ASN A 409 -16.81 -0.44 -43.67
CA ASN A 409 -16.40 -1.78 -44.08
C ASN A 409 -16.98 -2.96 -43.29
N ASN A 410 -17.82 -2.78 -42.25
CA ASN A 410 -18.65 -3.85 -41.63
C ASN A 410 -19.49 -3.36 -40.40
N ASN A 411 -20.33 -2.34 -40.55
CA ASN A 411 -21.15 -1.81 -39.44
C ASN A 411 -22.65 -1.62 -39.76
N GLU A 412 -23.18 -2.31 -40.78
CA GLU A 412 -24.61 -2.22 -41.16
C GLU A 412 -25.54 -2.47 -39.95
N ASP A 413 -25.21 -3.46 -39.11
CA ASP A 413 -26.00 -3.79 -37.91
C ASP A 413 -25.97 -2.67 -36.85
N ALA A 414 -24.84 -1.99 -36.66
CA ALA A 414 -24.73 -0.86 -35.75
C ALA A 414 -25.51 0.36 -36.27
N ILE A 415 -25.51 0.59 -37.59
CA ILE A 415 -26.31 1.64 -38.24
C ILE A 415 -27.81 1.34 -38.07
N ILE A 416 -28.23 0.10 -38.37
CA ILE A 416 -29.61 -0.38 -38.21
C ILE A 416 -30.09 -0.27 -36.75
N GLU A 417 -29.23 -0.58 -35.77
CA GLU A 417 -29.56 -0.47 -34.35
C GLU A 417 -29.82 0.99 -33.95
N ASN A 418 -28.95 1.91 -34.36
CA ASN A 418 -29.11 3.34 -34.06
C ASN A 418 -30.33 3.95 -34.79
N LEU A 419 -30.62 3.53 -36.03
CA LEU A 419 -31.84 3.92 -36.75
C LEU A 419 -33.13 3.42 -36.06
N THR A 420 -33.09 2.20 -35.53
CA THR A 420 -34.20 1.62 -34.74
C THR A 420 -34.42 2.42 -33.46
N LYS A 421 -33.36 2.90 -32.80
CA LYS A 421 -33.46 3.79 -31.62
C LYS A 421 -34.04 5.17 -31.96
N ILE A 422 -33.78 5.70 -33.16
CA ILE A 422 -34.35 6.97 -33.65
C ILE A 422 -35.85 6.82 -33.96
N THR A 423 -36.24 5.75 -34.64
CA THR A 423 -37.63 5.57 -35.09
C THR A 423 -38.54 4.92 -34.04
N GLY A 424 -37.96 4.29 -33.02
CA GLY A 424 -38.66 3.68 -31.89
C GLY A 424 -39.00 2.19 -32.12
N PRO A 425 -39.52 1.50 -31.09
CA PRO A 425 -39.70 0.04 -31.08
C PRO A 425 -40.67 -0.50 -32.14
N ASN A 426 -41.49 0.38 -32.73
CA ASN A 426 -42.48 0.03 -33.76
C ASN A 426 -41.89 -0.02 -35.18
N SER A 427 -40.60 0.28 -35.35
CA SER A 427 -39.91 0.28 -36.64
C SER A 427 -38.58 -0.45 -36.50
N ARG A 428 -38.49 -1.67 -37.04
CA ARG A 428 -37.24 -2.43 -37.10
C ARG A 428 -36.71 -2.42 -38.52
N TYR A 429 -35.53 -1.81 -38.71
CA TYR A 429 -34.82 -1.85 -39.99
C TYR A 429 -34.13 -3.20 -40.18
N MET A 430 -34.02 -3.65 -41.42
CA MET A 430 -33.37 -4.90 -41.78
C MET A 430 -32.92 -4.88 -43.24
N SER A 431 -31.83 -5.59 -43.53
CA SER A 431 -31.39 -5.86 -44.90
C SER A 431 -32.44 -6.67 -45.66
N ARG A 432 -32.38 -6.64 -47.00
CA ARG A 432 -33.30 -7.40 -47.87
C ARG A 432 -33.29 -8.90 -47.55
N ASP A 433 -32.14 -9.47 -47.22
CA ASP A 433 -32.05 -10.89 -46.85
C ASP A 433 -32.68 -11.18 -45.50
N LYS A 434 -32.46 -10.33 -44.50
CA LYS A 434 -33.15 -10.43 -43.21
C LYS A 434 -34.67 -10.25 -43.37
N ALA A 435 -35.10 -9.38 -44.28
CA ALA A 435 -36.52 -9.20 -44.62
C ALA A 435 -37.14 -10.42 -45.29
N TYR A 436 -36.38 -11.11 -46.14
CA TYR A 436 -36.80 -12.37 -46.76
C TYR A 436 -36.99 -13.47 -45.71
N SER A 437 -35.98 -13.70 -44.85
CA SER A 437 -36.09 -14.70 -43.77
C SER A 437 -37.28 -14.40 -42.85
N TYR A 438 -37.50 -13.13 -42.50
CA TYR A 438 -38.66 -12.74 -41.70
C TYR A 438 -39.99 -13.01 -42.44
N TRP A 439 -40.07 -12.67 -43.72
CA TRP A 439 -41.27 -12.88 -44.52
C TRP A 439 -41.62 -14.36 -44.67
N LEU A 440 -40.63 -15.24 -44.85
CA LEU A 440 -40.84 -16.70 -44.90
C LEU A 440 -41.56 -17.21 -43.64
N SER A 441 -41.07 -16.81 -42.46
CA SER A 441 -41.63 -17.21 -41.16
C SER A 441 -42.98 -16.56 -40.82
N ALA A 442 -43.39 -15.52 -41.55
CA ALA A 442 -44.64 -14.82 -41.27
C ALA A 442 -45.85 -15.61 -41.82
N PRO A 443 -47.03 -15.56 -41.16
CA PRO A 443 -48.25 -16.17 -41.67
C PRO A 443 -48.58 -15.65 -43.07
N LYS A 444 -48.92 -16.55 -44.01
CA LYS A 444 -49.30 -16.19 -45.38
C LYS A 444 -50.50 -15.24 -45.39
N ASN A 445 -51.44 -15.45 -44.47
CA ASN A 445 -52.61 -14.60 -44.26
C ASN A 445 -52.57 -13.98 -42.86
N SER A 446 -52.36 -12.66 -42.80
CA SER A 446 -52.28 -11.91 -41.55
C SER A 446 -53.55 -11.94 -40.69
N LYS A 447 -54.70 -12.38 -41.25
CA LYS A 447 -55.95 -12.58 -40.49
C LYS A 447 -56.02 -13.92 -39.75
N PHE A 448 -55.14 -14.87 -40.08
CA PHE A 448 -55.06 -16.19 -39.46
C PHE A 448 -53.64 -16.41 -38.94
N PRO A 449 -53.29 -15.83 -37.77
CA PRO A 449 -51.93 -15.85 -37.25
C PRO A 449 -51.38 -17.25 -36.91
N ASN A 450 -52.26 -18.25 -36.77
CA ASN A 450 -51.89 -19.67 -36.59
C ASN A 450 -52.01 -20.49 -37.89
N GLY A 451 -52.17 -19.84 -39.04
CA GLY A 451 -52.19 -20.49 -40.35
C GLY A 451 -50.80 -20.77 -40.90
N SER A 452 -50.72 -21.40 -42.06
CA SER A 452 -49.44 -21.74 -42.70
C SER A 452 -48.57 -20.50 -42.92
N THR A 453 -47.28 -20.65 -42.68
CA THR A 453 -46.27 -19.62 -42.97
C THR A 453 -46.15 -19.40 -44.49
N ASN A 454 -45.46 -18.34 -44.93
CA ASN A 454 -45.16 -18.20 -46.35
C ASN A 454 -44.27 -19.35 -46.84
N GLU A 455 -43.33 -19.81 -46.01
CA GLU A 455 -42.49 -20.98 -46.30
C GLU A 455 -43.33 -22.22 -46.60
N GLU A 456 -44.17 -22.64 -45.64
CA GLU A 456 -45.05 -23.80 -45.79
C GLU A 456 -46.04 -23.66 -46.97
N TYR A 457 -46.60 -22.46 -47.18
CA TYR A 457 -47.55 -22.23 -48.26
C TYR A 457 -46.94 -22.39 -49.65
N TYR A 458 -45.73 -21.88 -49.88
CA TYR A 458 -45.08 -21.97 -51.18
C TYR A 458 -44.39 -23.32 -51.39
N GLU A 459 -43.95 -23.98 -50.30
CA GLU A 459 -43.52 -25.38 -50.32
C GLU A 459 -44.65 -26.32 -50.78
N ASP A 460 -45.85 -26.19 -50.19
CA ASP A 460 -47.05 -26.95 -50.58
C ASP A 460 -47.52 -26.69 -52.03
N LYS A 461 -47.08 -25.59 -52.64
CA LYS A 461 -47.44 -25.17 -54.00
C LYS A 461 -46.37 -25.48 -55.04
N ASP A 462 -45.22 -26.01 -54.63
CA ASP A 462 -44.03 -26.19 -55.49
C ASP A 462 -43.65 -24.89 -56.25
N GLU A 463 -43.79 -23.74 -55.57
CA GLU A 463 -43.47 -22.42 -56.10
C GLU A 463 -42.26 -21.85 -55.36
N ASP A 464 -41.32 -21.19 -56.08
CA ASP A 464 -40.16 -20.55 -55.43
C ASP A 464 -40.59 -19.36 -54.55
N PRO A 465 -40.46 -19.46 -53.22
CA PRO A 465 -40.84 -18.37 -52.32
C PRO A 465 -39.99 -17.12 -52.53
N ARG A 466 -38.74 -17.24 -53.02
CA ARG A 466 -37.89 -16.08 -53.33
C ARG A 466 -38.41 -15.33 -54.54
N ALA A 467 -38.86 -16.01 -55.58
CA ALA A 467 -39.54 -15.37 -56.72
C ALA A 467 -40.81 -14.62 -56.29
N ALA A 468 -41.61 -15.21 -55.41
CA ALA A 468 -42.81 -14.57 -54.86
C ALA A 468 -42.48 -13.35 -53.97
N PHE A 469 -41.45 -13.45 -53.12
CA PHE A 469 -40.93 -12.33 -52.34
C PHE A 469 -40.45 -11.21 -53.25
N ASN A 470 -39.64 -11.52 -54.27
CA ASN A 470 -39.10 -10.54 -55.21
C ASN A 470 -40.21 -9.84 -56.01
N LYS A 471 -41.31 -10.53 -56.35
CA LYS A 471 -42.48 -9.90 -56.98
C LYS A 471 -43.18 -8.91 -56.05
N LYS A 472 -43.23 -9.21 -54.74
CA LYS A 472 -43.92 -8.40 -53.73
C LYS A 472 -43.08 -7.23 -53.22
N LEU A 473 -41.78 -7.44 -53.10
CA LEU A 473 -40.79 -6.51 -52.56
C LEU A 473 -39.57 -6.52 -53.51
N PRO A 474 -39.66 -5.86 -54.68
CA PRO A 474 -38.66 -5.99 -55.74
C PRO A 474 -37.38 -5.18 -55.54
N LYS A 475 -37.37 -4.20 -54.64
CA LYS A 475 -36.30 -3.19 -54.52
C LYS A 475 -35.14 -3.71 -53.68
N ASP A 476 -33.91 -3.44 -54.12
CA ASP A 476 -32.71 -3.61 -53.31
C ASP A 476 -32.59 -2.45 -52.32
N GLY A 477 -31.99 -2.71 -51.15
CA GLY A 477 -31.87 -1.75 -50.05
C GLY A 477 -32.47 -2.24 -48.73
N LEU A 478 -32.69 -1.30 -47.81
CA LEU A 478 -33.21 -1.57 -46.47
C LEU A 478 -34.74 -1.62 -46.46
N TYR A 479 -35.26 -2.50 -45.62
CA TYR A 479 -36.69 -2.64 -45.33
C TYR A 479 -36.96 -2.34 -43.87
N LYS A 480 -38.18 -1.85 -43.57
CA LYS A 480 -38.66 -1.66 -42.21
C LYS A 480 -39.96 -2.40 -41.96
N TYR A 481 -40.09 -3.00 -40.79
CA TYR A 481 -41.34 -3.61 -40.34
C TYR A 481 -42.18 -2.58 -39.60
N VAL A 482 -43.39 -2.29 -40.11
CA VAL A 482 -44.33 -1.34 -39.52
C VAL A 482 -45.75 -1.90 -39.62
N ASN A 483 -46.45 -1.98 -38.49
CA ASN A 483 -47.85 -2.41 -38.41
C ASN A 483 -48.14 -3.76 -39.11
N GLY A 484 -47.34 -4.79 -38.86
CA GLY A 484 -47.60 -6.12 -39.43
C GLY A 484 -47.03 -6.35 -40.83
N GLN A 485 -46.39 -5.34 -41.45
CA GLN A 485 -45.97 -5.40 -42.85
C GLN A 485 -44.55 -4.87 -43.06
N LEU A 486 -43.81 -5.53 -43.95
CA LEU A 486 -42.55 -5.03 -44.48
C LEU A 486 -42.80 -3.92 -45.48
N ARG A 487 -42.06 -2.82 -45.34
CA ARG A 487 -42.09 -1.67 -46.25
C ARG A 487 -40.67 -1.30 -46.64
N TYR A 488 -40.49 -0.96 -47.91
CA TYR A 488 -39.22 -0.45 -48.40
C TYR A 488 -38.86 0.85 -47.68
N ALA A 489 -37.64 0.94 -47.17
CA ALA A 489 -37.14 2.09 -46.44
C ALA A 489 -36.21 2.97 -47.30
N GLY A 490 -35.51 2.38 -48.28
CA GLY A 490 -34.63 3.09 -49.21
C GLY A 490 -33.36 2.31 -49.54
N ASP A 491 -32.63 2.80 -50.53
CA ASP A 491 -31.35 2.26 -51.00
C ASP A 491 -30.35 3.41 -50.89
N TYR A 492 -29.57 3.39 -49.82
CA TYR A 492 -28.64 4.46 -49.45
C TYR A 492 -27.25 3.85 -49.32
N ASP A 493 -26.23 4.57 -49.76
CA ASP A 493 -24.85 4.17 -49.57
C ASP A 493 -24.47 4.30 -48.09
N LEU A 494 -24.47 3.16 -47.40
CA LEU A 494 -24.09 3.09 -45.99
C LEU A 494 -22.58 3.34 -45.77
N ASN A 495 -21.80 3.52 -46.82
CA ASN A 495 -20.39 3.92 -46.73
C ASN A 495 -20.21 5.45 -46.69
N SER A 496 -21.19 6.22 -47.17
CA SER A 496 -21.18 7.69 -47.06
C SER A 496 -21.80 8.15 -45.75
N ALA A 497 -21.04 8.90 -44.96
CA ALA A 497 -21.52 9.57 -43.76
C ALA A 497 -22.67 10.54 -44.05
N GLU A 498 -22.63 11.25 -45.19
CA GLU A 498 -23.70 12.15 -45.61
C GLU A 498 -24.97 11.39 -45.99
N GLU A 499 -24.87 10.32 -46.78
CA GLU A 499 -26.04 9.52 -47.15
C GLU A 499 -26.66 8.80 -45.96
N ARG A 500 -25.84 8.28 -45.03
CA ARG A 500 -26.32 7.72 -43.75
C ARG A 500 -27.09 8.73 -42.91
N LEU A 501 -26.58 9.97 -42.81
CA LEU A 501 -27.26 11.04 -42.10
C LEU A 501 -28.58 11.40 -42.79
N ASN A 502 -28.58 11.55 -44.11
CA ASN A 502 -29.79 11.84 -44.89
C ASN A 502 -30.84 10.75 -44.71
N PHE A 503 -30.44 9.48 -44.71
CA PHE A 503 -31.35 8.37 -44.46
C PHE A 503 -31.99 8.41 -43.07
N ALA A 504 -31.19 8.69 -42.03
CA ALA A 504 -31.68 8.85 -40.67
C ALA A 504 -32.67 10.03 -40.57
N LEU A 505 -32.37 11.14 -41.25
CA LEU A 505 -33.21 12.33 -41.27
C LEU A 505 -34.54 12.09 -42.00
N ASP A 506 -34.52 11.40 -43.13
CA ASP A 506 -35.72 11.09 -43.90
C ASP A 506 -36.72 10.26 -43.11
N ASN A 507 -36.21 9.43 -42.19
CA ASN A 507 -36.99 8.59 -41.30
C ASN A 507 -37.31 9.24 -39.94
N SER A 508 -36.91 10.49 -39.74
CA SER A 508 -37.16 11.26 -38.51
C SER A 508 -38.29 12.25 -38.67
N THR A 509 -38.81 12.77 -37.55
CA THR A 509 -39.92 13.73 -37.60
C THR A 509 -39.48 15.04 -38.28
N ALA A 510 -40.43 15.76 -38.89
CA ALA A 510 -40.14 17.05 -39.53
C ALA A 510 -39.55 18.09 -38.55
N SER A 511 -39.92 17.99 -37.28
CA SER A 511 -39.38 18.83 -36.20
C SER A 511 -37.93 18.45 -35.86
N GLU A 512 -37.60 17.16 -35.79
CA GLU A 512 -36.22 16.68 -35.56
C GLU A 512 -35.31 17.03 -36.73
N ARG A 513 -35.77 16.86 -37.98
CA ARG A 513 -35.03 17.26 -39.18
C ARG A 513 -34.59 18.72 -39.14
N LYS A 514 -35.53 19.64 -38.88
CA LYS A 514 -35.25 21.08 -38.76
C LYS A 514 -34.24 21.44 -37.67
N VAL A 515 -34.13 20.60 -36.65
CA VAL A 515 -33.20 20.80 -35.54
C VAL A 515 -31.81 20.26 -35.89
N ILE A 516 -31.73 19.06 -36.48
CA ILE A 516 -30.47 18.45 -36.91
C ILE A 516 -29.83 19.22 -38.08
N ASP A 517 -30.63 19.75 -39.00
CA ASP A 517 -30.12 20.61 -40.08
C ASP A 517 -29.39 21.86 -39.54
N LYS A 518 -29.66 22.25 -38.29
CA LYS A 518 -29.05 23.41 -37.62
C LYS A 518 -27.98 23.04 -36.59
N SER A 519 -27.66 21.76 -36.40
CA SER A 519 -26.75 21.29 -35.35
C SER A 519 -25.29 21.12 -35.80
N GLY A 520 -25.00 21.36 -37.09
CA GLY A 520 -23.67 21.15 -37.67
C GLY A 520 -23.33 19.69 -37.99
N LEU A 521 -24.24 18.74 -37.72
CA LEU A 521 -24.04 17.31 -38.04
C LEU A 521 -23.87 17.05 -39.54
N ARG A 522 -24.61 17.78 -40.38
CA ARG A 522 -24.41 17.71 -41.84
C ARG A 522 -23.01 18.13 -42.25
N LEU A 523 -22.47 19.19 -41.63
CA LEU A 523 -21.10 19.63 -41.87
C LEU A 523 -20.08 18.58 -41.39
N LYS A 524 -20.36 17.91 -40.28
CA LYS A 524 -19.53 16.82 -39.74
C LYS A 524 -19.51 15.61 -40.67
N ALA A 525 -20.67 15.21 -41.20
CA ALA A 525 -20.78 14.13 -42.17
C ALA A 525 -20.00 14.42 -43.46
N ILE A 526 -20.17 15.62 -44.02
CA ILE A 526 -19.42 16.08 -45.20
C ILE A 526 -17.90 16.05 -44.96
N LYS A 527 -17.44 16.44 -43.76
CA LYS A 527 -16.02 16.37 -43.39
C LYS A 527 -15.51 14.93 -43.36
N ILE A 528 -16.28 13.99 -42.80
CA ILE A 528 -15.89 12.57 -42.74
C ILE A 528 -15.76 11.98 -44.15
N ASP A 529 -16.74 12.24 -45.02
CA ASP A 529 -16.68 11.78 -46.41
C ASP A 529 -15.51 12.41 -47.16
N TRP A 530 -15.22 13.69 -46.89
CA TRP A 530 -14.05 14.36 -47.47
C TRP A 530 -12.73 13.72 -46.99
N MET A 531 -12.58 13.47 -45.69
CA MET A 531 -11.38 12.86 -45.11
C MET A 531 -11.15 11.43 -45.63
N SER A 532 -12.23 10.65 -45.77
CA SER A 532 -12.17 9.29 -46.33
C SER A 532 -11.65 9.31 -47.77
N ASN A 533 -12.12 10.26 -48.58
CA ASN A 533 -11.70 10.41 -49.98
C ASN A 533 -10.35 11.13 -50.15
N ASN A 534 -9.84 11.80 -49.12
CA ASN A 534 -8.67 12.68 -49.22
C ASN A 534 -7.73 12.49 -48.01
N PRO A 535 -7.11 11.31 -47.84
CA PRO A 535 -6.24 11.05 -46.70
C PRO A 535 -5.08 12.05 -46.59
N MET A 536 -4.53 12.14 -45.39
CA MET A 536 -3.39 13.02 -45.09
C MET A 536 -2.18 12.63 -45.95
N ARG A 537 -1.54 13.63 -46.57
CA ARG A 537 -0.33 13.38 -47.38
C ARG A 537 0.88 13.23 -46.46
N GLY A 538 1.86 12.42 -46.84
CA GLY A 538 2.96 12.00 -45.96
C GLY A 538 3.86 13.08 -45.34
N MET A 539 3.83 14.33 -45.82
CA MET A 539 4.55 15.47 -45.22
C MET A 539 3.62 16.63 -44.80
N GLU A 540 2.30 16.42 -44.83
CA GLU A 540 1.31 17.42 -44.42
C GLU A 540 1.28 17.51 -42.88
N THR A 541 1.15 18.70 -42.30
CA THR A 541 0.91 18.85 -40.86
C THR A 541 -0.59 18.76 -40.54
N PRO A 542 -1.00 18.40 -39.32
CA PRO A 542 -2.41 18.38 -38.92
C PRO A 542 -3.13 19.70 -39.19
N GLU A 543 -2.46 20.84 -38.99
CA GLU A 543 -2.99 22.17 -39.27
C GLU A 543 -3.14 22.41 -40.78
N GLY A 544 -2.16 21.99 -41.58
CA GLY A 544 -2.22 22.07 -43.04
C GLY A 544 -3.35 21.23 -43.63
N TYR A 545 -3.54 20.01 -43.10
CA TYR A 545 -4.64 19.12 -43.46
C TYR A 545 -6.00 19.72 -43.15
N ALA A 546 -6.16 20.29 -41.95
CA ALA A 546 -7.39 20.96 -41.54
C ALA A 546 -7.69 22.20 -42.41
N LEU A 547 -6.65 22.94 -42.82
CA LEU A 547 -6.80 24.12 -43.67
C LEU A 547 -7.24 23.73 -45.10
N ARG A 548 -6.62 22.69 -45.68
CA ARG A 548 -7.03 22.11 -46.98
C ARG A 548 -8.48 21.63 -46.97
N MET A 549 -8.91 20.97 -45.89
CA MET A 549 -10.30 20.54 -45.71
C MET A 549 -11.26 21.74 -45.65
N ASN A 550 -10.95 22.75 -44.83
CA ASN A 550 -11.83 23.90 -44.65
C ASN A 550 -11.95 24.76 -45.93
N GLU A 551 -10.86 24.89 -46.70
CA GLU A 551 -10.86 25.56 -48.02
C GLU A 551 -11.71 24.79 -49.03
N ALA A 552 -11.52 23.46 -49.14
CA ALA A 552 -12.27 22.62 -50.06
C ALA A 552 -13.78 22.64 -49.76
N LEU A 553 -14.15 22.65 -48.48
CA LEU A 553 -15.54 22.64 -48.04
C LEU A 553 -16.18 24.04 -47.93
N LYS A 554 -15.46 25.11 -48.32
CA LYS A 554 -15.92 26.51 -48.28
C LYS A 554 -16.54 26.92 -46.94
N ILE A 555 -16.00 26.39 -45.84
CA ILE A 555 -16.51 26.67 -44.50
C ILE A 555 -16.00 28.06 -44.11
N LYS A 556 -16.88 29.08 -44.16
CA LYS A 556 -16.52 30.41 -43.66
C LYS A 556 -16.22 30.30 -42.16
N LYS A 557 -15.04 30.79 -41.76
CA LYS A 557 -14.63 30.91 -40.36
C LYS A 557 -15.65 31.71 -39.55
#